data_AF-A0A077ZY90-F1
#
_entry.id   AF-A0A077ZY90-F1
#
_cell.length_a   1.000
_cell.length_b   1.000
_cell.length_c   1.000
_cell.angle_alpha   90.00
_cell.angle_beta   90.00
_cell.angle_gamma   90.00
#
_symmetry.space_group_name_H-M   'P 1'
#
loop_
_entity.id
_entity.type
_entity.pdbx_description
1 polymer ?
#
loop_
_entity_poly.entity_id
_entity_poly.type
_entity_poly.pdbx_seq_one_letter_code
_entity_poly.pdbx_strand_id
1 'polypeptide(L)'
;MRINTDLISKCAQYLNALNQYHIDMRGYKIPFIENLNATNDQFSTIDLTDNEIARLENLPGLLRLETLLLSNNRIAKVDPTYAEMCPKLESLVLTNNKISNFQEIDNIATGSKGTLLRLSLVGNIVTNLPNYRMYTINKMPHLRVLDFQKVTQKEKQAAKKLFEDSSILGKQIIKEMQARQQEIDESLRKEAKSSKNLIGIQDEAINHKIRELEEKILNAQSLDEIQVLEKQIKELEDQKELQ
;
A
#
# COMPACT_ATOMS: atom_id res chain seq x y z
N MET A 1 0.30 0.49 -14.60
CA MET A 1 0.51 -0.68 -15.50
C MET A 1 -0.09 -1.92 -14.85
N ARG A 2 -0.63 -2.87 -15.61
CA ARG A 2 -1.20 -4.11 -15.05
C ARG A 2 -0.16 -5.22 -15.05
N ILE A 3 -0.21 -6.12 -14.07
CA ILE A 3 0.61 -7.33 -14.08
C ILE A 3 0.03 -8.28 -15.13
N ASN A 4 0.84 -8.63 -16.12
CA ASN A 4 0.51 -9.59 -17.17
C ASN A 4 1.80 -10.31 -17.64
N THR A 5 1.64 -11.28 -18.53
CA THR A 5 2.75 -12.08 -19.07
C THR A 5 3.79 -11.23 -19.78
N ASP A 6 3.38 -10.22 -20.54
CA ASP A 6 4.28 -9.30 -21.25
C ASP A 6 5.17 -8.53 -20.27
N LEU A 7 4.60 -7.93 -19.22
CA LEU A 7 5.34 -7.26 -18.16
C LEU A 7 6.32 -8.23 -17.49
N ILE A 8 5.84 -9.40 -17.03
CA ILE A 8 6.67 -10.40 -16.33
C ILE A 8 7.88 -10.83 -17.17
N SER A 9 7.69 -11.03 -18.48
CA SER A 9 8.77 -11.41 -19.38
C SER A 9 9.82 -10.32 -19.61
N LYS A 10 9.46 -9.05 -19.41
CA LYS A 10 10.36 -7.89 -19.52
C LYS A 10 11.09 -7.57 -18.22
N CYS A 11 10.51 -7.98 -17.08
CA CYS A 11 11.10 -7.76 -15.77
C CYS A 11 12.43 -8.49 -15.60
N ALA A 12 13.36 -7.90 -14.86
CA ALA A 12 14.64 -8.53 -14.57
C ALA A 12 14.44 -9.75 -13.65
N GLN A 13 15.09 -10.85 -13.99
CA GLN A 13 14.99 -12.13 -13.27
C GLN A 13 16.40 -12.65 -13.00
N TYR A 14 16.73 -12.90 -11.74
CA TYR A 14 18.09 -13.27 -11.34
C TYR A 14 18.11 -14.00 -10.00
N LEU A 15 19.27 -14.56 -9.63
CA LEU A 15 19.53 -15.06 -8.28
C LEU A 15 19.99 -13.89 -7.41
N ASN A 16 19.26 -13.60 -6.33
CA ASN A 16 19.64 -12.53 -5.40
C ASN A 16 20.86 -12.94 -4.53
N ALA A 17 21.33 -12.04 -3.67
CA ALA A 17 22.47 -12.28 -2.78
C ALA A 17 22.26 -13.42 -1.76
N LEU A 18 21.02 -13.92 -1.60
CA LEU A 18 20.68 -15.06 -0.78
C LEU A 18 20.50 -16.36 -1.61
N ASN A 19 20.90 -16.34 -2.89
CA ASN A 19 20.72 -17.43 -3.85
C ASN A 19 19.25 -17.84 -4.06
N GLN A 20 18.32 -16.90 -3.92
CA GLN A 20 16.90 -17.11 -4.20
C GLN A 20 16.56 -16.55 -5.58
N TYR A 21 15.70 -17.24 -6.32
CA TYR A 21 15.13 -16.73 -7.56
C TYR A 21 14.29 -15.49 -7.27
N HIS A 22 14.67 -14.38 -7.89
CA HIS A 22 14.11 -13.06 -7.70
C HIS A 22 13.55 -12.52 -9.01
N ILE A 23 12.36 -11.93 -8.95
CA ILE A 23 11.80 -11.12 -10.03
C ILE A 23 11.64 -9.67 -9.56
N ASP A 24 12.22 -8.75 -10.33
CA ASP A 24 12.19 -7.32 -10.07
C ASP A 24 11.05 -6.67 -10.88
N MET A 25 10.01 -6.24 -10.19
CA MET A 25 8.86 -5.52 -10.74
C MET A 25 8.76 -4.11 -10.15
N ARG A 26 9.91 -3.45 -9.91
CA ARG A 26 9.94 -2.10 -9.34
C ARG A 26 9.50 -1.01 -10.32
N GLY A 27 8.83 0.02 -9.81
CA GLY A 27 8.64 1.27 -10.56
C GLY A 27 7.62 1.23 -11.71
N TYR A 28 6.84 0.15 -11.87
CA TYR A 28 5.91 0.00 -12.99
C TYR A 28 4.55 0.67 -12.77
N LYS A 29 4.37 1.45 -11.70
CA LYS A 29 3.10 2.07 -11.31
C LYS A 29 1.96 1.05 -11.29
N ILE A 30 2.21 -0.10 -10.68
CA ILE A 30 1.24 -1.18 -10.56
C ILE A 30 0.20 -0.80 -9.49
N PRO A 31 -1.10 -0.72 -9.81
CA PRO A 31 -2.12 -0.31 -8.84
C PRO A 31 -2.69 -1.49 -8.02
N PHE A 32 -2.60 -2.71 -8.55
CA PHE A 32 -3.19 -3.92 -7.95
C PHE A 32 -2.27 -5.12 -8.10
N ILE A 33 -2.27 -5.98 -7.09
CA ILE A 33 -1.66 -7.31 -7.18
C ILE A 33 -2.65 -8.22 -7.90
N GLU A 34 -2.32 -8.65 -9.11
CA GLU A 34 -3.14 -9.54 -9.93
C GLU A 34 -2.26 -10.40 -10.83
N ASN A 35 -2.80 -11.49 -11.38
CA ASN A 35 -2.14 -12.34 -12.38
C ASN A 35 -0.71 -12.82 -12.02
N LEU A 36 -0.35 -12.86 -10.74
CA LEU A 36 0.96 -13.36 -10.31
C LEU A 36 1.14 -14.87 -10.59
N ASN A 37 0.07 -15.61 -10.89
CA ASN A 37 0.14 -17.00 -11.35
C ASN A 37 0.91 -17.13 -12.66
N ALA A 38 0.98 -16.08 -13.49
CA ALA A 38 1.78 -16.05 -14.71
C ALA A 38 3.30 -16.13 -14.45
N THR A 39 3.73 -15.97 -13.18
CA THR A 39 5.12 -16.23 -12.76
C THR A 39 5.45 -17.73 -12.66
N ASN A 40 4.46 -18.60 -12.83
CA ASN A 40 4.58 -20.06 -12.78
C ASN A 40 5.26 -20.60 -11.50
N ASP A 41 5.08 -19.91 -10.37
CA ASP A 41 5.67 -20.26 -9.07
C ASP A 41 7.18 -20.54 -9.16
N GLN A 42 7.92 -19.73 -9.93
CA GLN A 42 9.36 -19.90 -10.13
C GLN A 42 10.20 -19.13 -9.10
N PHE A 43 9.64 -18.07 -8.51
CA PHE A 43 10.38 -17.11 -7.70
C PHE A 43 10.13 -17.31 -6.21
N SER A 44 11.22 -17.19 -5.44
CA SER A 44 11.18 -17.15 -3.98
C SER A 44 11.15 -15.73 -3.45
N THR A 45 11.56 -14.75 -4.25
CA THR A 45 11.41 -13.32 -3.93
C THR A 45 10.68 -12.60 -5.05
N ILE A 46 9.63 -11.87 -4.68
CA ILE A 46 8.92 -10.95 -5.58
C ILE A 46 9.13 -9.53 -5.06
N ASP A 47 9.66 -8.65 -5.91
CA ASP A 47 9.86 -7.25 -5.59
C ASP A 47 8.88 -6.35 -6.34
N LEU A 48 7.97 -5.74 -5.59
CA LEU A 48 6.97 -4.79 -6.05
C LEU A 48 7.21 -3.40 -5.45
N THR A 49 8.45 -3.09 -5.06
CA THR A 49 8.82 -1.78 -4.50
C THR A 49 8.57 -0.65 -5.50
N ASP A 50 8.24 0.55 -5.01
CA ASP A 50 7.98 1.76 -5.84
C ASP A 50 6.82 1.58 -6.83
N ASN A 51 5.72 0.99 -6.38
CA ASN A 51 4.48 0.87 -7.15
C ASN A 51 3.33 1.66 -6.46
N GLU A 52 2.11 1.52 -6.97
CA GLU A 52 0.93 2.26 -6.48
C GLU A 52 -0.10 1.34 -5.83
N ILE A 53 0.34 0.18 -5.32
CA ILE A 53 -0.53 -0.86 -4.79
C ILE A 53 -1.23 -0.32 -3.54
N ALA A 54 -2.55 -0.32 -3.55
CA ALA A 54 -3.36 0.21 -2.45
C ALA A 54 -3.83 -0.85 -1.45
N ARG A 55 -3.86 -2.13 -1.87
CA ARG A 55 -4.38 -3.25 -1.09
C ARG A 55 -3.49 -4.48 -1.25
N LEU A 56 -3.22 -5.16 -0.14
CA LEU A 56 -2.57 -6.47 -0.13
C LEU A 56 -3.67 -7.53 -0.06
N GLU A 57 -3.94 -8.20 -1.19
CA GLU A 57 -5.01 -9.19 -1.30
C GLU A 57 -4.65 -10.27 -2.34
N ASN A 58 -5.28 -11.44 -2.22
CA ASN A 58 -5.34 -12.49 -3.25
C ASN A 58 -4.00 -12.88 -3.90
N LEU A 59 -2.96 -13.17 -3.11
CA LEU A 59 -1.78 -13.83 -3.70
C LEU A 59 -2.20 -15.23 -4.20
N PRO A 60 -1.88 -15.59 -5.46
CA PRO A 60 -2.20 -16.92 -5.97
C PRO A 60 -1.34 -17.99 -5.27
N GLY A 61 -1.52 -19.26 -5.64
CA GLY A 61 -0.68 -20.36 -5.17
C GLY A 61 0.78 -20.21 -5.56
N LEU A 62 1.56 -19.52 -4.73
CA LEU A 62 3.00 -19.30 -4.86
C LEU A 62 3.70 -20.09 -3.76
N LEU A 63 3.86 -21.40 -3.97
CA LEU A 63 4.37 -22.33 -2.98
C LEU A 63 5.86 -22.14 -2.65
N ARG A 64 6.59 -21.42 -3.51
CA ARG A 64 8.00 -21.09 -3.34
C ARG A 64 8.25 -19.68 -2.81
N LEU A 65 7.24 -18.82 -2.77
CA LEU A 65 7.38 -17.44 -2.33
C LEU A 65 7.76 -17.39 -0.85
N GLU A 66 8.94 -16.86 -0.57
CA GLU A 66 9.50 -16.69 0.78
C GLU A 66 9.54 -15.22 1.21
N THR A 67 9.78 -14.32 0.25
CA THR A 67 9.95 -12.89 0.49
C THR A 67 9.10 -12.06 -0.47
N LEU A 68 8.27 -11.18 0.10
CA LEU A 68 7.49 -10.20 -0.64
C LEU A 68 7.92 -8.79 -0.24
N LEU A 69 8.45 -8.03 -1.20
CA LEU A 69 8.90 -6.66 -1.01
C LEU A 69 7.87 -5.71 -1.61
N LEU A 70 7.28 -4.85 -0.77
CA LEU A 70 6.21 -3.91 -1.11
C LEU A 70 6.55 -2.50 -0.61
N SER A 71 7.83 -2.15 -0.55
CA SER A 71 8.24 -0.83 -0.05
C SER A 71 7.70 0.28 -0.94
N ASN A 72 7.44 1.46 -0.37
CA ASN A 72 7.02 2.66 -1.10
C ASN A 72 5.79 2.42 -2.00
N ASN A 73 4.77 1.78 -1.44
CA ASN A 73 3.46 1.59 -2.07
C ASN A 73 2.40 2.42 -1.33
N ARG A 74 1.12 2.23 -1.67
CA ARG A 74 -0.02 2.93 -1.06
C ARG A 74 -0.89 2.01 -0.20
N ILE A 75 -0.33 0.90 0.31
CA ILE A 75 -1.09 -0.16 0.96
C ILE A 75 -1.71 0.38 2.25
N ALA A 76 -3.03 0.50 2.27
CA ALA A 76 -3.81 0.92 3.43
C ALA A 76 -4.70 -0.20 3.99
N LYS A 77 -4.91 -1.26 3.20
CA LYS A 77 -5.76 -2.40 3.54
C LYS A 77 -5.09 -3.71 3.25
N VAL A 78 -5.21 -4.64 4.19
CA VAL A 78 -4.73 -6.02 4.08
C VAL A 78 -5.93 -6.95 4.20
N ASP A 79 -6.09 -7.83 3.22
CA ASP A 79 -7.08 -8.90 3.29
C ASP A 79 -6.57 -10.01 4.22
N PRO A 80 -7.37 -10.52 5.18
CA PRO A 80 -6.92 -11.57 6.11
C PRO A 80 -6.67 -12.93 5.45
N THR A 81 -6.90 -13.07 4.15
CA THR A 81 -6.61 -14.28 3.36
C THR A 81 -5.46 -14.10 2.36
N TYR A 82 -4.78 -12.94 2.36
CA TYR A 82 -3.81 -12.55 1.33
C TYR A 82 -2.73 -13.59 1.00
N ALA A 83 -2.31 -14.40 1.97
CA ALA A 83 -1.24 -15.41 1.83
C ALA A 83 -1.72 -16.84 2.09
N GLU A 84 -3.02 -17.12 2.00
CA GLU A 84 -3.59 -18.45 2.26
C GLU A 84 -2.93 -19.56 1.42
N MET A 85 -2.55 -19.25 0.17
CA MET A 85 -1.90 -20.18 -0.73
C MET A 85 -0.37 -19.98 -0.84
N CYS A 86 0.24 -19.27 0.12
CA CYS A 86 1.67 -18.98 0.15
C CYS A 86 2.32 -19.55 1.44
N PRO A 87 2.43 -20.88 1.60
CA PRO A 87 2.81 -21.53 2.86
C PRO A 87 4.25 -21.25 3.32
N LYS A 88 5.10 -20.70 2.44
CA LYS A 88 6.51 -20.39 2.74
C LYS A 88 6.77 -18.90 2.94
N LEU A 89 5.75 -18.05 2.92
CA LEU A 89 5.95 -16.61 3.07
C LEU A 89 6.46 -16.29 4.48
N GLU A 90 7.75 -15.99 4.58
CA GLU A 90 8.43 -15.71 5.85
C GLU A 90 8.77 -14.23 6.04
N SER A 91 8.90 -13.48 4.94
CA SER A 91 9.36 -12.09 4.95
C SER A 91 8.42 -11.18 4.20
N LEU A 92 7.85 -10.20 4.90
CA LEU A 92 6.94 -9.21 4.33
C LEU A 92 7.47 -7.81 4.66
N VAL A 93 7.85 -7.06 3.62
CA VAL A 93 8.37 -5.70 3.78
C VAL A 93 7.32 -4.72 3.27
N LEU A 94 6.68 -4.01 4.20
CA LEU A 94 5.64 -3.01 3.94
C LEU A 94 6.13 -1.59 4.30
N THR A 95 7.44 -1.35 4.25
CA THR A 95 8.05 -0.06 4.56
C THR A 95 7.44 1.07 3.72
N ASN A 96 7.18 2.24 4.32
CA ASN A 96 6.62 3.42 3.67
C ASN A 96 5.31 3.14 2.90
N ASN A 97 4.33 2.55 3.59
CA ASN A 97 2.97 2.36 3.10
C ASN A 97 1.98 3.24 3.88
N LYS A 98 0.67 2.92 3.81
CA LYS A 98 -0.42 3.70 4.41
C LYS A 98 -1.18 2.89 5.47
N ILE A 99 -0.55 1.90 6.09
CA ILE A 99 -1.13 1.12 7.17
C ILE A 99 -1.30 2.03 8.39
N SER A 100 -2.54 2.25 8.81
CA SER A 100 -2.87 3.27 9.81
C SER A 100 -3.39 2.72 11.12
N ASN A 101 -3.73 1.43 11.18
CA ASN A 101 -4.54 0.89 12.26
C ASN A 101 -4.12 -0.52 12.67
N PHE A 102 -4.55 -0.92 13.86
CA PHE A 102 -4.26 -2.24 14.43
C PHE A 102 -5.06 -3.37 13.78
N GLN A 103 -6.19 -3.09 13.14
CA GLN A 103 -6.95 -4.09 12.40
C GLN A 103 -6.14 -4.64 11.22
N GLU A 104 -5.35 -3.81 10.54
CA GLU A 104 -4.47 -4.30 9.48
C GLU A 104 -3.36 -5.21 10.03
N ILE A 105 -2.86 -4.97 11.25
CA ILE A 105 -1.91 -5.87 11.93
C ILE A 105 -2.58 -7.22 12.21
N ASP A 106 -3.83 -7.21 12.67
CA ASP A 106 -4.62 -8.43 12.88
C ASP A 106 -4.83 -9.20 11.57
N ASN A 107 -5.08 -8.48 10.47
CA ASN A 107 -5.23 -9.08 9.14
C ASN A 107 -3.91 -9.68 8.63
N ILE A 108 -2.77 -9.00 8.84
CA ILE A 108 -1.43 -9.54 8.53
C ILE A 108 -1.16 -10.82 9.34
N ALA A 109 -1.44 -10.78 10.64
CA ALA A 109 -1.25 -11.93 11.52
C ALA A 109 -2.12 -13.13 11.11
N THR A 110 -3.39 -12.87 10.77
CA THR A 110 -4.34 -13.89 10.32
C THR A 110 -3.93 -14.48 8.97
N GLY A 111 -3.63 -13.63 8.00
CA GLY A 111 -3.33 -14.06 6.63
C GLY A 111 -2.01 -14.79 6.48
N SER A 112 -1.02 -14.50 7.33
CA SER A 112 0.24 -15.24 7.35
C SER A 112 0.16 -16.60 8.06
N LYS A 113 -0.93 -16.91 8.78
CA LYS A 113 -1.14 -18.21 9.45
C LYS A 113 0.07 -18.72 10.26
N GLY A 114 0.86 -17.81 10.83
CA GLY A 114 2.03 -18.18 11.65
C GLY A 114 3.35 -18.37 10.91
N THR A 115 3.41 -18.16 9.59
CA THR A 115 4.63 -18.37 8.79
C THR A 115 5.60 -17.19 8.84
N LEU A 116 5.10 -15.99 9.19
CA LEU A 116 5.87 -14.75 9.04
C LEU A 116 6.95 -14.60 10.13
N LEU A 117 8.21 -14.61 9.72
CA LEU A 117 9.37 -14.46 10.63
C LEU A 117 9.93 -13.04 10.63
N ARG A 118 9.76 -12.30 9.54
CA ARG A 118 10.33 -10.96 9.33
C ARG A 118 9.24 -10.02 8.80
N LEU A 119 8.98 -8.96 9.54
CA LEU A 119 8.00 -7.92 9.17
C LEU A 119 8.65 -6.55 9.28
N SER A 120 8.42 -5.69 8.29
CA SER A 120 8.72 -4.25 8.39
C SER A 120 7.47 -3.45 8.09
N LEU A 121 7.08 -2.58 9.02
CA LEU A 121 6.03 -1.58 8.90
C LEU A 121 6.60 -0.16 9.08
N VAL A 122 7.92 0.02 9.12
CA VAL A 122 8.58 1.34 9.20
C VAL A 122 7.97 2.32 8.20
N GLY A 123 7.72 3.55 8.62
CA GLY A 123 7.14 4.59 7.76
C GLY A 123 5.64 4.47 7.49
N ASN A 124 4.93 3.57 8.18
CA ASN A 124 3.47 3.54 8.22
C ASN A 124 2.93 4.35 9.40
N ILE A 125 1.69 4.83 9.34
CA ILE A 125 1.07 5.62 10.43
C ILE A 125 0.93 4.78 11.71
N VAL A 126 0.67 3.47 11.57
CA VAL A 126 0.48 2.54 12.69
C VAL A 126 1.69 2.48 13.63
N THR A 127 2.90 2.75 13.15
CA THR A 127 4.11 2.69 13.98
C THR A 127 4.21 3.84 14.99
N ASN A 128 3.45 4.92 14.78
CA ASN A 128 3.36 6.06 15.70
C ASN A 128 2.33 5.83 16.81
N LEU A 129 1.57 4.73 16.75
CA LEU A 129 0.55 4.43 17.75
C LEU A 129 1.17 3.89 19.05
N PRO A 130 0.60 4.25 20.22
CA PRO A 130 1.05 3.72 21.50
C PRO A 130 1.03 2.19 21.51
N ASN A 131 2.06 1.59 22.11
CA ASN A 131 2.20 0.13 22.25
C ASN A 131 2.24 -0.66 20.93
N TYR A 132 2.43 -0.01 19.78
CA TYR A 132 2.47 -0.65 18.46
C TYR A 132 3.35 -1.91 18.43
N ARG A 133 4.59 -1.79 18.90
CA ARG A 133 5.56 -2.89 18.89
C ARG A 133 5.10 -4.07 19.75
N MET A 134 4.65 -3.81 20.98
CA MET A 134 4.18 -4.86 21.88
C MET A 134 2.91 -5.53 21.36
N TYR A 135 1.99 -4.77 20.78
CA TYR A 135 0.78 -5.30 20.18
C TYR A 135 1.10 -6.23 19.00
N THR A 136 1.99 -5.78 18.11
CA THR A 136 2.43 -6.57 16.94
C THR A 136 3.10 -7.87 17.37
N ILE A 137 3.99 -7.82 18.38
CA ILE A 137 4.65 -9.02 18.94
C ILE A 137 3.63 -9.96 19.58
N ASN A 138 2.62 -9.45 20.29
CA ASN A 138 1.57 -10.27 20.89
C ASN A 138 0.73 -10.99 19.83
N LYS A 139 0.39 -10.30 18.73
CA LYS A 139 -0.40 -10.89 17.63
C LYS A 139 0.40 -11.88 16.79
N MET A 140 1.71 -11.68 16.65
CA MET A 140 2.60 -12.57 15.91
C MET A 140 3.80 -13.01 16.78
N PRO A 141 3.59 -13.90 17.77
CA PRO A 141 4.61 -14.27 18.75
C PRO A 141 5.79 -15.06 18.14
N HIS A 142 5.63 -15.57 16.93
CA HIS A 142 6.65 -16.30 16.17
C HIS A 142 7.63 -15.37 15.43
N LEU A 143 7.32 -14.07 15.30
CA LEU A 143 8.22 -13.09 14.67
C LEU A 143 9.62 -13.13 15.30
N ARG A 144 10.63 -13.03 14.43
CA ARG A 144 12.05 -12.97 14.80
C ARG A 144 12.60 -11.56 14.65
N VAL A 145 12.14 -10.84 13.64
CA VAL A 145 12.55 -9.46 13.34
C VAL A 145 11.31 -8.62 13.04
N LEU A 146 11.21 -7.48 13.71
CA LEU A 146 10.19 -6.47 13.48
C LEU A 146 10.87 -5.12 13.30
N ASP A 147 10.62 -4.46 12.17
CA ASP A 147 11.18 -3.14 11.84
C ASP A 147 12.72 -3.12 11.90
N PHE A 148 13.32 -4.15 11.30
CA PHE A 148 14.78 -4.38 11.29
C PHE A 148 15.40 -4.59 12.68
N GLN A 149 14.59 -4.71 13.73
CA GLN A 149 15.04 -4.99 15.08
C GLN A 149 14.67 -6.41 15.49
N LYS A 150 15.63 -7.13 16.09
CA LYS A 150 15.40 -8.46 16.64
C LYS A 150 14.30 -8.41 17.71
N VAL A 151 13.34 -9.32 17.63
CA VAL A 151 12.34 -9.54 18.67
C VAL A 151 12.93 -10.48 19.72
N THR A 152 13.10 -9.98 20.94
CA THR A 152 13.69 -10.71 22.05
C THR A 152 12.65 -11.53 22.82
N GLN A 153 13.10 -12.57 23.54
CA GLN A 153 12.21 -13.35 24.41
C GLN A 153 11.60 -12.52 25.54
N LYS A 154 12.34 -11.52 26.05
CA LYS A 154 11.84 -10.59 27.06
C LYS A 154 10.65 -9.79 26.54
N GLU A 155 10.74 -9.26 25.32
CA GLU A 155 9.62 -8.55 24.68
C GLU A 155 8.43 -9.49 24.44
N LYS A 156 8.65 -10.72 23.98
CA LYS A 156 7.57 -11.70 23.78
C LYS A 156 6.81 -11.98 25.08
N GLN A 157 7.53 -12.20 26.18
CA GLN A 157 6.93 -12.42 27.50
C GLN A 157 6.20 -11.18 28.01
N ALA A 158 6.79 -10.00 27.85
CA ALA A 158 6.18 -8.74 28.25
C ALA A 158 4.91 -8.44 27.47
N ALA A 159 4.92 -8.62 26.14
CA ALA A 159 3.78 -8.41 25.27
C ALA A 159 2.63 -9.37 25.61
N LYS A 160 2.93 -10.66 25.80
CA LYS A 160 1.95 -11.66 26.25
C LYS A 160 1.29 -11.23 27.57
N LYS A 161 2.09 -10.91 28.59
CA LYS A 161 1.59 -10.47 29.90
C LYS A 161 0.75 -9.19 29.80
N LEU A 162 1.16 -8.25 28.95
CA LEU A 162 0.48 -6.97 28.79
C LEU A 162 -0.93 -7.15 28.20
N PHE A 163 -1.10 -8.06 27.25
CA PHE A 163 -2.35 -8.28 26.51
C PHE A 163 -3.06 -9.60 26.87
N GLU A 164 -2.71 -10.22 27.99
CA GLU A 164 -3.47 -11.33 28.58
C GLU A 164 -4.90 -10.88 28.95
N ASP A 165 -5.89 -11.78 28.86
CA ASP A 165 -7.30 -11.46 29.10
C ASP A 165 -7.60 -10.92 30.51
N SER A 166 -6.74 -11.24 31.49
CA SER A 166 -6.81 -10.75 32.86
C SER A 166 -6.23 -9.35 33.04
N SER A 167 -5.47 -8.84 32.06
CA SER A 167 -4.78 -7.55 32.13
C SER A 167 -5.76 -6.38 31.96
N ILE A 168 -6.01 -5.65 33.04
CA ILE A 168 -6.80 -4.41 33.02
C ILE A 168 -6.10 -3.35 32.15
N LEU A 169 -4.77 -3.25 32.27
CA LEU A 169 -3.96 -2.31 31.50
C LEU A 169 -4.03 -2.62 30.00
N GLY A 170 -3.96 -3.89 29.61
CA GLY A 170 -4.12 -4.32 28.22
C GLY A 170 -5.47 -3.92 27.64
N LYS A 171 -6.55 -4.10 28.40
CA LYS A 171 -7.91 -3.67 28.00
C LYS A 171 -8.02 -2.17 27.86
N GLN A 172 -7.42 -1.40 28.77
CA GLN A 172 -7.38 0.07 28.67
C GLN A 172 -6.61 0.53 27.43
N ILE A 173 -5.45 -0.07 27.16
CA ILE A 173 -4.64 0.22 25.96
C ILE A 173 -5.45 -0.08 24.69
N ILE A 174 -6.13 -1.23 24.60
CA ILE A 174 -6.97 -1.56 23.45
C ILE A 174 -8.10 -0.53 23.25
N LYS A 175 -8.74 -0.09 24.33
CA LYS A 175 -9.80 0.93 24.28
C LYS A 175 -9.25 2.29 23.80
N GLU A 176 -8.08 2.70 24.30
CA GLU A 176 -7.41 3.92 23.85
C GLU A 176 -7.01 3.84 22.37
N MET A 177 -6.48 2.68 21.94
CA MET A 177 -6.14 2.43 20.54
C MET A 177 -7.38 2.56 19.63
N GLN A 178 -8.53 2.05 20.06
CA GLN A 178 -9.80 2.19 19.32
C GLN A 178 -10.26 3.65 19.23
N ALA A 179 -10.14 4.42 20.31
CA ALA A 179 -10.49 5.84 20.31
C ALA A 179 -9.57 6.64 19.36
N ARG A 180 -8.25 6.41 19.45
CA ARG A 180 -7.27 7.07 18.57
C ARG A 180 -7.44 6.68 17.10
N GLN A 181 -7.91 5.46 16.83
CA GLN A 181 -8.25 5.05 15.48
C GLN A 181 -9.40 5.89 14.90
N GLN A 182 -10.43 6.17 15.70
CA GLN A 182 -11.55 7.01 15.27
C GLN A 182 -11.10 8.44 14.93
N GLU A 183 -10.18 9.00 15.72
CA GLU A 183 -9.58 10.32 15.45
C GLU A 183 -8.81 10.34 14.14
N ILE A 184 -7.99 9.31 13.88
CA ILE A 184 -7.24 9.15 12.64
C ILE A 184 -8.20 9.03 11.46
N ASP A 185 -9.22 8.17 11.56
CA ASP A 185 -10.21 7.98 10.50
C ASP A 185 -10.97 9.28 10.21
N GLU A 186 -11.28 10.07 11.24
CA GLU A 186 -11.91 11.38 11.07
C GLU A 186 -10.97 12.39 10.40
N SER A 187 -9.70 12.43 10.79
CA SER A 187 -8.68 13.28 10.16
C SER A 187 -8.51 12.93 8.68
N LEU A 188 -8.33 11.65 8.36
CA LEU A 188 -8.19 11.17 6.99
C LEU A 188 -9.44 11.47 6.14
N ARG A 189 -10.64 11.37 6.73
CA ARG A 189 -11.90 11.75 6.05
C ARG A 189 -11.97 13.25 5.79
N LYS A 190 -11.53 14.10 6.73
CA LYS A 190 -11.49 15.55 6.56
C LYS A 190 -10.48 15.95 5.48
N GLU A 191 -9.29 15.36 5.49
CA GLU A 191 -8.27 15.55 4.45
C GLU A 191 -8.80 15.14 3.07
N ALA A 192 -9.40 13.95 2.95
CA ALA A 192 -9.96 13.48 1.68
C ALA A 192 -11.08 14.39 1.15
N LYS A 193 -11.93 14.94 2.02
CA LYS A 193 -12.95 15.94 1.64
C LYS A 193 -12.32 17.26 1.18
N SER A 194 -11.31 17.74 1.89
CA SER A 194 -10.59 18.97 1.52
C SER A 194 -9.92 18.82 0.15
N SER A 195 -9.25 17.69 -0.10
CA SER A 195 -8.62 17.41 -1.39
C SER A 195 -9.65 17.33 -2.52
N LYS A 196 -10.80 16.67 -2.31
CA LYS A 196 -11.89 16.65 -3.31
C LYS A 196 -12.48 18.03 -3.59
N ASN A 197 -12.66 18.86 -2.57
CA ASN A 197 -13.15 20.24 -2.77
C ASN A 197 -12.14 21.09 -3.57
N LEU A 198 -10.84 20.94 -3.29
CA LEU A 198 -9.78 21.62 -4.04
C LEU A 198 -9.77 21.22 -5.52
N ILE A 199 -9.92 19.93 -5.83
CA ILE A 199 -10.02 19.43 -7.20
C ILE A 199 -11.27 20.01 -7.89
N GLY A 200 -12.43 20.00 -7.21
CA GLY A 200 -13.66 20.59 -7.76
C GLY A 200 -13.54 22.08 -8.09
N ILE A 201 -12.85 22.86 -7.25
CA ILE A 201 -12.58 24.28 -7.51
C ILE A 201 -11.64 24.45 -8.71
N GLN A 202 -10.62 23.59 -8.85
CA GLN A 202 -9.71 23.62 -9.99
C GLN A 202 -10.42 23.26 -11.30
N ASP A 203 -11.26 22.23 -11.28
CA ASP A 203 -12.09 21.82 -12.41
C ASP A 203 -13.03 22.93 -12.86
N GLU A 204 -13.71 23.61 -11.93
CA GLU A 204 -14.57 24.75 -12.25
C GLU A 204 -13.80 25.90 -12.90
N ALA A 205 -12.60 26.20 -12.40
CA ALA A 205 -11.74 27.23 -12.98
C ALA A 205 -11.24 26.86 -14.39
N ILE A 206 -10.92 25.58 -14.63
CA ILE A 206 -10.55 25.07 -15.96
C ILE A 206 -11.74 25.16 -16.91
N ASN A 207 -12.93 24.70 -16.49
CA ASN A 207 -14.14 24.75 -17.31
C ASN A 207 -14.52 26.20 -17.67
N HIS A 208 -14.32 27.15 -16.75
CA HIS A 208 -14.55 28.57 -17.04
C HIS A 208 -13.63 29.08 -18.16
N LYS A 209 -12.33 28.74 -18.11
CA LYS A 209 -11.36 29.10 -19.17
C LYS A 209 -11.72 28.48 -20.51
N ILE A 210 -12.17 27.22 -20.52
CA ILE A 210 -12.60 26.55 -21.75
C ILE A 210 -13.76 27.33 -22.39
N ARG A 211 -14.78 27.72 -21.63
CA ARG A 211 -15.91 28.52 -22.15
C ARG A 211 -15.48 29.86 -22.73
N GLU A 212 -14.55 30.56 -22.08
CA GLU A 212 -13.99 31.81 -22.62
C GLU A 212 -13.25 31.60 -23.95
N LEU A 213 -12.54 30.47 -24.10
CA LEU A 213 -11.86 30.13 -25.35
C LEU A 213 -12.85 29.73 -26.45
N GLU A 214 -13.92 29.00 -26.12
CA GLU A 214 -15.01 28.67 -27.04
C GLU A 214 -15.71 29.95 -27.57
N GLU A 215 -15.95 30.93 -26.70
CA GLU A 215 -16.49 32.24 -27.11
C GLU A 215 -15.54 33.02 -28.02
N LYS A 216 -14.22 32.90 -27.81
CA LYS A 216 -13.22 33.51 -28.71
C LYS A 216 -13.19 32.81 -30.07
N ILE A 217 -13.34 31.49 -30.11
CA ILE A 217 -13.43 30.72 -31.37
C ILE A 217 -14.63 31.20 -32.19
N LEU A 218 -15.79 31.44 -31.55
CA LEU A 218 -16.99 31.96 -32.22
C LEU A 218 -16.79 33.34 -32.85
N ASN A 219 -15.88 34.15 -32.31
CA ASN A 219 -15.59 35.51 -32.78
C ASN A 219 -14.30 35.61 -33.63
N ALA A 220 -13.60 34.50 -33.86
CA ALA A 220 -12.32 34.47 -34.56
C ALA A 220 -12.47 34.82 -36.04
N GLN A 221 -11.50 35.56 -36.60
CA GLN A 221 -11.55 36.05 -37.98
C GLN A 221 -10.64 35.28 -38.94
N SER A 222 -9.87 34.30 -38.44
CA SER A 222 -8.95 33.49 -39.24
C SER A 222 -8.88 32.03 -38.78
N LEU A 223 -8.56 31.14 -39.71
CA LEU A 223 -8.38 29.71 -39.41
C LEU A 223 -7.18 29.45 -38.50
N ASP A 224 -6.10 30.22 -38.65
CA ASP A 224 -4.90 30.09 -37.82
C ASP A 224 -5.19 30.42 -36.35
N GLU A 225 -6.04 31.43 -36.10
CA GLU A 225 -6.49 31.82 -34.76
C GLU A 225 -7.34 30.73 -34.10
N ILE A 226 -8.26 30.11 -34.86
CA ILE A 226 -9.08 28.99 -34.38
C ILE A 226 -8.19 27.80 -33.96
N GLN A 227 -7.21 27.42 -34.78
CA GLN A 227 -6.31 26.30 -34.48
C GLN A 227 -5.50 26.50 -33.19
N VAL A 228 -5.06 27.74 -32.93
CA VAL A 228 -4.33 28.07 -31.70
C VAL A 228 -5.25 27.95 -30.48
N LEU A 229 -6.50 28.44 -30.57
CA LEU A 229 -7.47 28.37 -29.47
C LEU A 229 -7.90 26.93 -29.19
N GLU A 230 -8.15 26.12 -30.23
CA GLU A 230 -8.45 24.68 -30.09
C GLU A 230 -7.33 23.93 -29.38
N LYS A 231 -6.07 24.24 -29.73
CA LYS A 231 -4.90 23.67 -29.04
C LYS A 231 -4.88 24.02 -27.55
N GLN A 232 -5.22 25.25 -27.19
CA GLN A 232 -5.27 25.69 -25.79
C GLN A 232 -6.39 25.01 -25.00
N ILE A 233 -7.57 24.81 -25.62
CA ILE A 233 -8.65 24.03 -25.01
C ILE A 233 -8.17 22.61 -24.74
N LYS A 234 -7.56 21.96 -25.73
CA LYS A 234 -7.03 20.61 -25.57
C LYS A 234 -6.00 20.49 -24.45
N GLU A 235 -5.09 21.45 -24.34
CA GLU A 235 -4.11 21.49 -23.24
C GLU A 235 -4.78 21.62 -21.86
N LEU A 236 -5.88 22.37 -21.76
CA LEU A 236 -6.66 22.51 -20.52
C LEU A 236 -7.48 21.25 -20.20
N GLU A 237 -8.01 20.56 -21.21
CA GLU A 237 -8.68 19.27 -21.06
C GLU A 237 -7.70 18.19 -20.59
N ASP A 238 -6.51 18.11 -21.20
CA ASP A 238 -5.44 17.19 -20.79
C ASP A 238 -5.01 17.45 -19.34
N GLN A 239 -4.95 18.72 -18.90
CA GLN A 239 -4.66 19.08 -17.50
C GLN A 239 -5.72 18.58 -16.51
N LYS A 240 -6.97 18.44 -16.94
CA LYS A 240 -8.08 17.96 -16.13
C LYS A 240 -8.06 16.44 -15.98
N GLU A 241 -7.67 15.71 -17.02
CA GLU A 241 -7.55 14.25 -16.98
C GLU A 241 -6.37 13.75 -16.11
N LEU A 242 -5.41 14.63 -15.81
CA LEU A 242 -4.23 14.33 -15.00
C LEU A 242 -4.41 14.56 -13.48
N GLN A 243 -5.54 15.12 -13.03
CA GLN A 243 -5.85 15.42 -11.62
C GLN A 243 -6.60 14.28 -10.92
#